data_AF-A0A8T5XTJ7-F1
#
_entry.id   AF-A0A8T5XTJ7-F1
#
_cell.length_a   1.000
_cell.length_b   1.000
_cell.length_c   1.000
_cell.angle_alpha   90.00
_cell.angle_beta   90.00
_cell.angle_gamma   90.00
#
_symmetry.space_group_name_H-M   'P 1'
#
loop_
_entity.id
_entity.type
_entity.pdbx_description
1 polymer ?
#
loop_
_entity_poly.entity_id
_entity_poly.type
_entity_poly.pdbx_seq_one_letter_code
_entity_poly.pdbx_strand_id
1 'polypeptide(L)'
;MRNLLKLLSILLILVMIFSFKQFLISKDYNTTFKNTLFNYNQITKQLINNYFSEDPSLKKEAENIIKEYVLKDLGYENWLDYIKYINITIYPVDFSNNNNKDLIIALNISKDIGVIGFYTAIDDYYIYNNKIENLVEIKNVNTIVDKQNNRIFIITEEFLDERVGAYLTDIFIRVHTNIDKDFKEVFRVSKEYETYFNESWLDPSIESPKWYKLTENNLIDYLITEDNKFVFNVSKSLNKFESKKPSVEIPKDFTLIETKNYDIKYTWMDKYNYFILSEGIIKSTQEKVGIIEDSRLNVESLLNFSNEYFKIIDKNGKIRIIKPDNIKILNRYILKKSGE
;
A
#
# COMPACT_ATOMS: atom_id res chain seq x y z
N MET A 1 -0.94 -30.23 60.23
CA MET A 1 -2.23 -30.13 59.50
C MET A 1 -2.56 -28.71 59.03
N ARG A 2 -2.55 -27.69 59.91
CA ARG A 2 -2.91 -26.30 59.56
C ARG A 2 -2.00 -25.63 58.49
N ASN A 3 -0.71 -25.94 58.48
CA ASN A 3 0.23 -25.44 57.46
C ASN A 3 0.08 -26.15 56.11
N LEU A 4 -0.31 -27.42 56.11
CA LEU A 4 -0.59 -28.19 54.88
C LEU A 4 -1.83 -27.62 54.17
N LEU A 5 -2.86 -27.25 54.93
CA LEU A 5 -4.09 -26.64 54.41
C LEU A 5 -3.84 -25.26 53.76
N LYS A 6 -2.95 -24.46 54.35
CA LYS A 6 -2.52 -23.16 53.79
C LYS A 6 -1.74 -23.33 52.48
N LEU A 7 -0.85 -24.32 52.42
CA LEU A 7 -0.09 -24.60 51.21
C LEU A 7 -1.02 -25.04 50.06
N LEU A 8 -1.99 -25.90 50.37
CA LEU A 8 -2.97 -26.39 49.39
C LEU A 8 -3.86 -25.27 48.84
N SER A 9 -4.27 -24.33 49.69
CA SER A 9 -5.10 -23.19 49.28
C SER A 9 -4.32 -22.20 48.40
N ILE A 10 -3.04 -21.94 48.68
CA ILE A 10 -2.18 -21.12 47.82
C ILE A 10 -1.98 -21.80 46.45
N LEU A 11 -1.76 -23.12 46.43
CA LEU A 11 -1.61 -23.87 45.18
C LEU A 11 -2.89 -23.82 44.32
N LEU A 12 -4.06 -23.96 44.95
CA LEU A 12 -5.35 -23.85 44.26
C LEU A 12 -5.55 -22.47 43.61
N ILE A 13 -5.18 -21.40 44.32
CA ILE A 13 -5.25 -20.03 43.81
C ILE A 13 -4.30 -19.84 42.62
N LEU A 14 -3.07 -20.35 42.70
CA LEU A 14 -2.11 -20.29 41.60
C LEU A 14 -2.59 -21.05 40.36
N VAL A 15 -3.20 -22.22 40.54
CA VAL A 15 -3.80 -22.99 39.43
C VAL A 15 -4.98 -22.23 38.84
N MET A 16 -5.85 -21.62 39.63
CA MET A 16 -6.95 -20.79 39.11
C MET A 16 -6.43 -19.59 38.32
N ILE A 17 -5.42 -18.87 38.82
CA ILE A 17 -4.81 -17.74 38.12
C ILE A 17 -4.16 -18.19 36.81
N PHE A 18 -3.46 -19.33 36.82
CA PHE A 18 -2.83 -19.87 35.61
C PHE A 18 -3.87 -20.31 34.57
N SER A 19 -4.91 -21.02 34.99
CA SER A 19 -6.02 -21.43 34.11
C SER A 19 -6.79 -20.23 33.58
N PHE A 20 -7.03 -19.21 34.40
CA PHE A 20 -7.67 -17.96 33.98
C PHE A 20 -6.78 -17.18 32.99
N LYS A 21 -5.46 -17.16 33.21
CA LYS A 21 -4.51 -16.55 32.28
C LYS A 21 -4.46 -17.32 30.96
N GLN A 22 -4.46 -18.64 30.99
CA GLN A 22 -4.52 -19.48 29.77
C GLN A 22 -5.84 -19.29 29.03
N PHE A 23 -6.96 -19.17 29.76
CA PHE A 23 -8.25 -18.85 29.20
C PHE A 23 -8.26 -17.47 28.50
N LEU A 24 -7.69 -16.44 29.12
CA LEU A 24 -7.53 -15.11 28.50
C LEU A 24 -6.56 -15.08 27.30
N ILE A 25 -5.56 -15.97 27.29
CA ILE A 25 -4.59 -16.11 26.19
C ILE A 25 -5.14 -16.97 25.05
N SER A 26 -6.08 -17.88 25.33
CA SER A 26 -6.73 -18.70 24.30
C SER A 26 -7.44 -17.80 23.30
N LYS A 27 -7.07 -17.98 22.02
CA LYS A 27 -7.27 -17.01 20.92
C LYS A 27 -8.74 -16.66 20.63
N ASP A 28 -9.71 -17.40 21.15
CA ASP A 28 -11.11 -17.27 20.77
C ASP A 28 -11.96 -16.46 21.77
N TYR A 29 -11.51 -16.21 23.00
CA TYR A 29 -12.31 -15.44 23.98
C TYR A 29 -12.16 -13.92 23.88
N ASN A 30 -11.13 -13.44 23.18
CA ASN A 30 -10.93 -12.00 22.96
C ASN A 30 -11.88 -11.39 21.93
N THR A 31 -12.52 -12.20 21.08
CA THR A 31 -13.54 -11.71 20.15
C THR A 31 -14.88 -11.52 20.86
N THR A 32 -15.35 -12.51 21.63
CA THR A 32 -16.67 -12.44 22.28
C THR A 32 -16.74 -11.40 23.41
N PHE A 33 -15.67 -11.19 24.20
CA PHE A 33 -15.67 -10.19 25.26
C PHE A 33 -15.47 -8.75 24.74
N LYS A 34 -14.83 -8.57 23.58
CA LYS A 34 -14.89 -7.29 22.85
C LYS A 34 -16.30 -7.03 22.33
N ASN A 35 -16.97 -8.05 21.79
CA ASN A 35 -18.29 -7.91 21.17
C ASN A 35 -19.40 -7.46 22.15
N THR A 36 -19.26 -7.66 23.46
CA THR A 36 -20.26 -7.22 24.46
C THR A 36 -20.04 -5.82 25.04
N LEU A 37 -18.87 -5.19 24.82
CA LEU A 37 -18.57 -3.83 25.32
C LEU A 37 -18.74 -2.73 24.25
N PHE A 38 -18.86 -3.08 22.95
CA PHE A 38 -19.10 -2.13 21.86
C PHE A 38 -20.58 -2.10 21.46
N ASN A 39 -21.43 -1.53 22.31
CA ASN A 39 -22.80 -1.18 21.93
C ASN A 39 -22.86 0.31 21.54
N TYR A 40 -23.55 0.56 20.42
CA TYR A 40 -23.79 1.82 19.70
C TYR A 40 -22.70 2.21 18.68
N ASN A 41 -23.01 1.96 17.39
CA ASN A 41 -22.28 2.30 16.14
C ASN A 41 -21.69 1.09 15.39
N GLN A 42 -22.52 0.11 15.02
CA GLN A 42 -22.09 -1.01 14.18
C GLN A 42 -22.71 -0.92 12.78
N ILE A 43 -21.92 -1.28 11.76
CA ILE A 43 -22.39 -1.40 10.39
C ILE A 43 -23.18 -2.71 10.27
N THR A 44 -24.45 -2.64 9.86
CA THR A 44 -25.31 -3.83 9.69
C THR A 44 -25.35 -4.29 8.24
N LYS A 45 -25.70 -5.57 8.00
CA LYS A 45 -25.99 -6.07 6.65
C LYS A 45 -27.08 -5.28 5.93
N GLN A 46 -28.12 -4.87 6.65
CA GLN A 46 -29.18 -4.02 6.08
C GLN A 46 -28.63 -2.67 5.62
N LEU A 47 -27.73 -2.06 6.39
CA LEU A 47 -27.13 -0.77 6.03
C LEU A 47 -26.29 -0.88 4.75
N ILE A 48 -25.53 -1.97 4.60
CA ILE A 48 -24.79 -2.27 3.37
C ILE A 48 -25.72 -2.51 2.19
N ASN A 49 -26.81 -3.27 2.38
CA ASN A 49 -27.81 -3.47 1.33
C ASN A 49 -28.44 -2.13 0.89
N ASN A 50 -28.72 -1.23 1.83
CA ASN A 50 -29.22 0.11 1.53
C ASN A 50 -28.20 0.94 0.75
N TYR A 51 -26.89 0.84 1.05
CA TYR A 51 -25.82 1.53 0.30
C TYR A 51 -25.76 1.09 -1.18
N PHE A 52 -26.04 -0.18 -1.46
CA PHE A 52 -26.13 -0.72 -2.83
C PHE A 52 -27.55 -0.65 -3.42
N SER A 53 -28.49 0.04 -2.77
CA SER A 53 -29.85 0.20 -3.27
C SER A 53 -29.90 1.12 -4.51
N GLU A 54 -30.84 0.84 -5.40
CA GLU A 54 -31.19 1.72 -6.54
C GLU A 54 -31.96 2.97 -6.08
N ASP A 55 -32.53 2.98 -4.86
CA ASP A 55 -33.17 4.16 -4.28
C ASP A 55 -32.11 5.19 -3.82
N PRO A 56 -32.03 6.38 -4.45
CA PRO A 56 -31.01 7.37 -4.12
C PRO A 56 -31.10 7.90 -2.68
N SER A 57 -32.30 7.92 -2.09
CA SER A 57 -32.51 8.43 -0.73
C SER A 57 -31.98 7.44 0.29
N LEU A 58 -32.36 6.15 0.16
CA LEU A 58 -31.87 5.08 1.02
C LEU A 58 -30.35 4.92 0.91
N LYS A 59 -29.82 4.99 -0.31
CA LYS A 59 -28.37 4.93 -0.55
C LYS A 59 -27.64 6.08 0.15
N LYS A 60 -28.10 7.32 -0.03
CA LYS A 60 -27.45 8.50 0.56
C LYS A 60 -27.52 8.51 2.08
N GLU A 61 -28.65 8.08 2.66
CA GLU A 61 -28.79 7.93 4.10
C GLU A 61 -27.80 6.88 4.64
N ALA A 62 -27.76 5.70 4.01
CA ALA A 62 -26.83 4.64 4.38
C ALA A 62 -25.38 5.09 4.24
N GLU A 63 -25.03 5.77 3.15
CA GLU A 63 -23.69 6.31 2.90
C GLU A 63 -23.22 7.23 4.04
N ASN A 64 -24.07 8.16 4.49
CA ASN A 64 -23.72 9.09 5.57
C ASN A 64 -23.53 8.36 6.92
N ILE A 65 -24.41 7.42 7.25
CA ILE A 65 -24.30 6.64 8.49
C ILE A 65 -23.02 5.78 8.47
N ILE A 66 -22.73 5.12 7.35
CA ILE A 66 -21.51 4.32 7.21
C ILE A 66 -20.27 5.21 7.34
N LYS A 67 -20.22 6.36 6.66
CA LYS A 67 -19.08 7.30 6.81
C LYS A 67 -18.86 7.68 8.26
N GLU A 68 -19.92 8.00 9.00
CA GLU A 68 -19.82 8.37 10.41
C GLU A 68 -19.21 7.23 11.25
N TYR A 69 -19.68 5.99 11.07
CA TYR A 69 -19.16 4.84 11.80
C TYR A 69 -17.70 4.56 11.43
N VAL A 70 -17.38 4.57 10.14
CA VAL A 70 -16.01 4.28 9.66
C VAL A 70 -15.02 5.35 10.11
N LEU A 71 -15.40 6.63 10.11
CA LEU A 71 -14.54 7.70 10.63
C LEU A 71 -14.24 7.51 12.12
N LYS A 72 -15.23 7.08 12.91
CA LYS A 72 -15.03 6.77 14.34
C LYS A 72 -14.14 5.56 14.53
N ASP A 73 -14.40 4.47 13.81
CA ASP A 73 -13.60 3.24 13.91
C ASP A 73 -12.12 3.46 13.54
N LEU A 74 -11.87 4.33 12.56
CA LEU A 74 -10.52 4.64 12.08
C LEU A 74 -9.80 5.70 12.93
N GLY A 75 -10.52 6.43 13.81
CA GLY A 75 -9.97 7.50 14.65
C GLY A 75 -9.87 8.87 13.97
N TYR A 76 -10.79 9.16 13.05
CA TYR A 76 -10.90 10.40 12.27
C TYR A 76 -12.18 11.19 12.63
N GLU A 77 -12.62 11.17 13.89
CA GLU A 77 -13.87 11.84 14.32
C GLU A 77 -13.87 13.35 14.08
N ASN A 78 -12.68 13.97 14.10
CA ASN A 78 -12.52 15.39 13.82
C ASN A 78 -12.93 15.77 12.38
N TRP A 79 -13.11 14.80 11.49
CA TRP A 79 -13.54 15.01 10.11
C TRP A 79 -15.06 14.90 9.90
N LEU A 80 -15.83 14.61 10.95
CA LEU A 80 -17.29 14.50 10.87
C LEU A 80 -17.95 15.80 10.37
N ASP A 81 -17.40 16.97 10.70
CA ASP A 81 -17.91 18.27 10.21
C ASP A 81 -17.76 18.42 8.68
N TYR A 82 -16.88 17.62 8.07
CA TYR A 82 -16.59 17.63 6.64
C TYR A 82 -17.15 16.40 5.91
N ILE A 83 -18.00 15.59 6.56
CA ILE A 83 -18.48 14.29 6.04
C ILE A 83 -19.08 14.36 4.64
N LYS A 84 -19.69 15.50 4.26
CA LYS A 84 -20.25 15.74 2.92
C LYS A 84 -19.21 15.82 1.80
N TYR A 85 -17.94 16.05 2.13
CA TYR A 85 -16.81 16.13 1.18
C TYR A 85 -15.98 14.85 1.13
N ILE A 86 -16.25 13.90 2.03
CA ILE A 86 -15.53 12.64 2.12
C ILE A 86 -16.17 11.66 1.15
N ASN A 87 -15.36 11.02 0.31
CA ASN A 87 -15.85 9.96 -0.58
C ASN A 87 -15.65 8.60 0.08
N ILE A 88 -16.62 7.71 -0.07
CA ILE A 88 -16.58 6.34 0.43
C ILE A 88 -16.78 5.35 -0.71
N THR A 89 -16.04 4.24 -0.68
CA THR A 89 -16.27 3.10 -1.56
C THR A 89 -16.17 1.80 -0.76
N ILE A 90 -17.14 0.91 -0.97
CA ILE A 90 -17.28 -0.35 -0.22
C ILE A 90 -17.04 -1.52 -1.16
N TYR A 91 -16.14 -2.43 -0.76
CA TYR A 91 -15.75 -3.62 -1.50
C TYR A 91 -16.07 -4.87 -0.69
N PRO A 92 -17.13 -5.63 -1.03
CA PRO A 92 -17.42 -6.92 -0.42
C PRO A 92 -16.40 -7.99 -0.85
N VAL A 93 -15.66 -8.57 0.09
CA VAL A 93 -14.56 -9.53 -0.17
C VAL A 93 -14.59 -10.65 0.88
N ASP A 94 -14.37 -11.92 0.51
CA ASP A 94 -14.19 -13.02 1.47
C ASP A 94 -12.69 -13.16 1.81
N PHE A 95 -12.25 -12.51 2.90
CA PHE A 95 -10.86 -12.57 3.35
C PHE A 95 -10.67 -13.31 4.68
N SER A 96 -11.73 -13.52 5.45
CA SER A 96 -11.70 -14.28 6.70
C SER A 96 -11.96 -15.79 6.53
N ASN A 97 -12.19 -16.27 5.30
CA ASN A 97 -12.46 -17.68 4.97
C ASN A 97 -13.66 -18.26 5.73
N ASN A 98 -14.65 -17.44 6.08
CA ASN A 98 -15.84 -17.85 6.82
C ASN A 98 -17.08 -18.01 5.92
N ASN A 99 -16.91 -18.01 4.59
CA ASN A 99 -17.95 -18.02 3.55
C ASN A 99 -18.90 -16.81 3.56
N ASN A 100 -18.74 -15.88 4.49
CA ASN A 100 -19.43 -14.60 4.45
C ASN A 100 -18.56 -13.57 3.72
N LYS A 101 -19.20 -12.61 3.06
CA LYS A 101 -18.47 -11.46 2.50
C LYS A 101 -18.14 -10.50 3.62
N ASP A 102 -16.88 -10.35 3.92
CA ASP A 102 -16.35 -9.25 4.73
C ASP A 102 -16.38 -7.95 3.91
N LEU A 103 -16.02 -6.82 4.54
CA LEU A 103 -15.94 -5.53 3.86
C LEU A 103 -14.55 -4.94 3.94
N ILE A 104 -14.16 -4.33 2.84
CA ILE A 104 -13.09 -3.35 2.77
C ILE A 104 -13.76 -2.03 2.44
N ILE A 105 -13.56 -1.03 3.29
CA ILE A 105 -14.16 0.29 3.12
C ILE A 105 -13.05 1.31 2.94
N ALA A 106 -12.98 1.92 1.76
CA ALA A 106 -12.03 2.99 1.45
C ALA A 106 -12.69 4.35 1.67
N LEU A 107 -11.99 5.27 2.34
CA LEU A 107 -12.37 6.67 2.48
C LEU A 107 -11.29 7.58 1.87
N ASN A 108 -11.72 8.54 1.05
CA ASN A 108 -10.92 9.70 0.70
C ASN A 108 -11.39 10.86 1.57
N ILE A 109 -10.65 11.13 2.64
CA ILE A 109 -10.95 12.16 3.63
C ILE A 109 -10.56 13.55 3.09
N SER A 110 -9.41 13.62 2.42
CA SER A 110 -8.93 14.79 1.68
C SER A 110 -8.10 14.33 0.48
N LYS A 111 -7.58 15.28 -0.32
CA LYS A 111 -6.67 14.95 -1.44
C LYS A 111 -5.38 14.22 -0.99
N ASP A 112 -4.97 14.42 0.26
CA ASP A 112 -3.71 13.90 0.81
C ASP A 112 -3.95 12.81 1.86
N ILE A 113 -5.21 12.45 2.13
CA ILE A 113 -5.58 11.50 3.18
C ILE A 113 -6.61 10.52 2.63
N GLY A 114 -6.10 9.35 2.22
CA GLY A 114 -6.85 8.13 2.00
C GLY A 114 -6.64 7.15 3.15
N VAL A 115 -7.69 6.42 3.50
CA VAL A 115 -7.64 5.35 4.51
C VAL A 115 -8.53 4.19 4.11
N ILE A 116 -8.17 2.99 4.53
CA ILE A 116 -8.97 1.78 4.30
C ILE A 116 -9.24 1.11 5.65
N GLY A 117 -10.50 0.80 5.94
CA GLY A 117 -10.91 -0.03 7.07
C GLY A 117 -11.31 -1.43 6.63
N PHE A 118 -10.96 -2.42 7.46
CA PHE A 118 -11.28 -3.84 7.26
C PHE A 118 -12.29 -4.29 8.30
N TYR A 119 -13.37 -4.92 7.83
CA TYR A 119 -14.50 -5.31 8.68
C TYR A 119 -14.89 -6.76 8.45
N THR A 120 -14.86 -7.57 9.50
CA THR A 120 -15.27 -8.98 9.43
C THR A 120 -16.77 -9.12 9.65
N ALA A 121 -17.42 -9.92 8.80
CA ALA A 121 -18.83 -10.25 8.95
C ALA A 121 -19.06 -11.23 10.11
N ILE A 122 -19.88 -10.83 11.09
CA ILE A 122 -20.30 -11.66 12.22
C ILE A 122 -21.81 -11.50 12.39
N ASP A 123 -22.55 -12.59 12.18
CA ASP A 123 -24.02 -12.61 12.17
C ASP A 123 -24.60 -11.53 11.24
N ASP A 124 -25.34 -10.55 11.77
CA ASP A 124 -25.95 -9.44 11.00
C ASP A 124 -25.12 -8.15 10.98
N TYR A 125 -23.91 -8.19 11.53
CA TYR A 125 -23.06 -7.04 11.76
C TYR A 125 -21.68 -7.20 11.12
N TYR A 126 -21.00 -6.07 10.98
CA TYR A 126 -19.62 -5.99 10.53
C TYR A 126 -18.77 -5.38 11.64
N ILE A 127 -17.71 -6.08 12.03
CA ILE A 127 -16.83 -5.68 13.13
C ILE A 127 -15.48 -5.21 12.57
N TYR A 128 -15.13 -3.97 12.87
CA TYR A 128 -13.82 -3.40 12.54
C TYR A 128 -12.68 -4.23 13.13
N ASN A 129 -11.68 -4.56 12.31
CA ASN A 129 -10.55 -5.39 12.72
C ASN A 129 -9.17 -4.76 12.47
N ASN A 130 -9.02 -3.92 11.44
CA ASN A 130 -7.73 -3.41 10.99
C ASN A 130 -7.89 -2.23 10.03
N LYS A 131 -6.78 -1.54 9.73
CA LYS A 131 -6.75 -0.44 8.76
C LYS A 131 -5.44 -0.35 7.97
N ILE A 132 -5.52 0.33 6.83
CA ILE A 132 -4.36 0.88 6.12
C ILE A 132 -4.49 2.41 6.15
N GLU A 133 -3.41 3.08 6.54
CA GLU A 133 -3.31 4.54 6.61
C GLU A 133 -2.14 5.04 5.76
N ASN A 134 -1.99 6.37 5.69
CA ASN A 134 -0.96 7.05 4.88
C ASN A 134 -1.08 6.74 3.38
N LEU A 135 -2.32 6.59 2.91
CA LEU A 135 -2.65 6.61 1.50
C LEU A 135 -2.96 8.04 1.09
N VAL A 136 -2.79 8.34 -0.19
CA VAL A 136 -3.31 9.58 -0.78
C VAL A 136 -4.71 9.32 -1.34
N GLU A 137 -5.21 10.13 -2.28
CA GLU A 137 -6.51 9.88 -2.88
C GLU A 137 -6.58 8.50 -3.55
N ILE A 138 -7.46 7.62 -3.04
CA ILE A 138 -7.70 6.26 -3.53
C ILE A 138 -8.69 6.32 -4.70
N LYS A 139 -8.25 5.85 -5.87
CA LYS A 139 -9.10 5.74 -7.08
C LYS A 139 -9.76 4.38 -7.19
N ASN A 140 -9.06 3.32 -6.81
CA ASN A 140 -9.62 1.97 -6.83
C ASN A 140 -8.93 1.05 -5.80
N VAL A 141 -9.63 0.01 -5.38
CA VAL A 141 -9.10 -1.07 -4.53
C VAL A 141 -9.43 -2.41 -5.18
N ASN A 142 -8.41 -3.21 -5.43
CA ASN A 142 -8.52 -4.60 -5.85
C ASN A 142 -7.94 -5.52 -4.79
N THR A 143 -8.39 -6.78 -4.78
CA THR A 143 -7.89 -7.78 -3.82
C THR A 143 -7.51 -9.08 -4.49
N ILE A 144 -6.48 -9.72 -3.95
CA ILE A 144 -6.11 -11.10 -4.28
C ILE A 144 -5.98 -11.87 -2.98
N VAL A 145 -6.77 -12.93 -2.85
CA VAL A 145 -6.79 -13.79 -1.66
C VAL A 145 -6.05 -15.09 -1.97
N ASP A 146 -4.89 -15.26 -1.35
CA ASP A 146 -4.14 -16.51 -1.34
C ASP A 146 -4.56 -17.32 -0.10
N LYS A 147 -5.58 -18.17 -0.31
CA LYS A 147 -6.14 -19.02 0.75
C LYS A 147 -5.14 -20.06 1.27
N GLN A 148 -4.17 -20.48 0.46
CA GLN A 148 -3.20 -21.51 0.86
C GLN A 148 -2.25 -20.98 1.94
N ASN A 149 -1.82 -19.73 1.81
CA ASN A 149 -0.90 -19.08 2.74
C ASN A 149 -1.59 -18.14 3.74
N ASN A 150 -2.94 -18.16 3.78
CA ASN A 150 -3.76 -17.24 4.59
C ASN A 150 -3.32 -15.78 4.43
N ARG A 151 -3.12 -15.39 3.17
CA ARG A 151 -2.57 -14.09 2.78
C ARG A 151 -3.55 -13.36 1.89
N ILE A 152 -3.69 -12.07 2.11
CA ILE A 152 -4.45 -11.18 1.24
C ILE A 152 -3.54 -10.07 0.75
N PHE A 153 -3.60 -9.78 -0.55
CA PHE A 153 -2.98 -8.61 -1.15
C PHE A 153 -4.06 -7.57 -1.44
N ILE A 154 -3.84 -6.36 -0.95
CA ILE A 154 -4.69 -5.18 -1.16
C ILE A 154 -3.96 -4.27 -2.14
N ILE A 155 -4.51 -4.12 -3.33
CA ILE A 155 -3.91 -3.36 -4.42
C ILE A 155 -4.70 -2.06 -4.55
N THR A 156 -4.08 -0.94 -4.19
CA THR A 156 -4.66 0.40 -4.30
C THR A 156 -4.12 1.09 -5.55
N GLU A 157 -5.01 1.68 -6.35
CA GLU A 157 -4.63 2.71 -7.32
C GLU A 157 -4.85 4.06 -6.63
N GLU A 158 -3.79 4.86 -6.55
CA GLU A 158 -3.72 6.10 -5.80
C GLU A 158 -3.35 7.26 -6.73
N PHE A 159 -3.84 8.47 -6.43
CA PHE A 159 -3.51 9.69 -7.15
C PHE A 159 -2.90 10.73 -6.20
N LEU A 160 -1.70 11.19 -6.54
CA LEU A 160 -0.99 12.26 -5.87
C LEU A 160 -0.90 13.47 -6.80
N ASP A 161 -1.37 14.62 -6.32
CA ASP A 161 -1.27 15.91 -7.01
C ASP A 161 -0.52 16.91 -6.15
N GLU A 162 0.76 17.11 -6.49
CA GLU A 162 1.67 18.05 -5.85
C GLU A 162 2.16 19.10 -6.86
N ARG A 163 1.29 19.48 -7.81
CA ARG A 163 1.59 20.55 -8.78
C ARG A 163 1.90 21.89 -8.11
N VAL A 164 1.36 22.09 -6.90
CA VAL A 164 1.72 23.22 -6.04
C VAL A 164 2.92 22.81 -5.18
N GLY A 165 4.08 23.42 -5.44
CA GLY A 165 5.29 23.23 -4.63
C GLY A 165 6.30 22.24 -5.21
N ALA A 166 5.86 21.06 -5.67
CA ALA A 166 6.75 20.02 -6.21
C ALA A 166 6.64 19.83 -7.74
N TYR A 167 5.64 20.45 -8.38
CA TYR A 167 5.39 20.39 -9.83
C TYR A 167 5.26 18.96 -10.38
N LEU A 168 4.63 18.06 -9.62
CA LEU A 168 4.46 16.67 -10.02
C LEU A 168 3.03 16.16 -9.84
N THR A 169 2.66 15.18 -10.66
CA THR A 169 1.49 14.33 -10.48
C THR A 169 1.88 12.87 -10.66
N ASP A 170 1.32 11.97 -9.84
CA ASP A 170 1.59 10.53 -9.87
C ASP A 170 0.27 9.75 -9.68
N ILE A 171 -0.10 8.94 -10.67
CA ILE A 171 -1.05 7.84 -10.50
C ILE A 171 -0.19 6.60 -10.29
N PHE A 172 -0.31 5.93 -9.16
CA PHE A 172 0.52 4.77 -8.84
C PHE A 172 -0.28 3.63 -8.24
N ILE A 173 0.25 2.42 -8.40
CA ILE A 173 -0.26 1.23 -7.74
C ILE A 173 0.58 1.00 -6.47
N ARG A 174 -0.08 0.77 -5.34
CA ARG A 174 0.56 0.34 -4.09
C ARG A 174 -0.09 -0.97 -3.63
N VAL A 175 0.71 -1.88 -3.10
CA VAL A 175 0.22 -3.18 -2.62
C VAL A 175 0.57 -3.34 -1.16
N HIS A 176 -0.42 -3.74 -0.38
CA HIS A 176 -0.26 -4.11 1.02
C HIS A 176 -0.61 -5.57 1.23
N THR A 177 0.02 -6.20 2.20
CA THR A 177 -0.36 -7.55 2.63
C THR A 177 -0.28 -7.69 4.14
N ASN A 178 -1.00 -8.67 4.68
CA ASN A 178 -1.05 -8.94 6.11
C ASN A 178 0.25 -9.62 6.57
N ILE A 179 1.08 -8.88 7.30
CA ILE A 179 2.34 -9.35 7.89
C ILE A 179 2.32 -9.00 9.37
N ASP A 180 2.46 -10.01 10.24
CA ASP A 180 2.44 -9.86 11.71
C ASP A 180 1.17 -9.19 12.26
N LYS A 181 0.02 -9.40 11.60
CA LYS A 181 -1.31 -8.81 11.89
C LYS A 181 -1.51 -7.36 11.42
N ASP A 182 -0.52 -6.74 10.80
CA ASP A 182 -0.67 -5.41 10.21
C ASP A 182 -0.59 -5.49 8.69
N PHE A 183 -1.21 -4.54 8.00
CA PHE A 183 -1.03 -4.38 6.57
C PHE A 183 0.23 -3.56 6.29
N LYS A 184 1.24 -4.20 5.68
CA LYS A 184 2.50 -3.54 5.32
C LYS A 184 2.59 -3.36 3.82
N GLU A 185 3.11 -2.22 3.38
CA GLU A 185 3.44 -1.98 1.97
C GLU A 185 4.51 -2.98 1.52
N VAL A 186 4.26 -3.65 0.40
CA VAL A 186 5.15 -4.68 -0.18
C VAL A 186 5.47 -4.46 -1.65
N PHE A 187 4.86 -3.45 -2.27
CA PHE A 187 5.10 -3.05 -3.65
C PHE A 187 4.54 -1.65 -3.89
N ARG A 188 5.25 -0.88 -4.72
CA ARG A 188 4.76 0.38 -5.26
C ARG A 188 5.38 0.60 -6.64
N VAL A 189 4.57 1.03 -7.60
CA VAL A 189 5.05 1.43 -8.93
C VAL A 189 4.12 2.49 -9.52
N SER A 190 4.69 3.51 -10.16
CA SER A 190 3.91 4.51 -10.90
C SER A 190 3.23 3.86 -12.11
N LYS A 191 2.03 4.32 -12.43
CA LYS A 191 1.29 4.00 -13.65
C LYS A 191 1.42 5.15 -14.65
N GLU A 192 1.19 6.36 -14.16
CA GLU A 192 1.38 7.60 -14.92
C GLU A 192 2.03 8.62 -13.99
N TYR A 193 3.18 9.16 -14.39
CA TYR A 193 3.89 10.17 -13.62
C TYR A 193 4.32 11.29 -14.54
N GLU A 194 4.17 12.52 -14.07
CA GLU A 194 4.61 13.73 -14.76
C GLU A 194 5.27 14.66 -13.75
N THR A 195 6.45 15.18 -14.09
CA THR A 195 7.09 16.23 -13.29
C THR A 195 7.79 17.24 -14.18
N TYR A 196 7.92 18.47 -13.66
CA TYR A 196 8.66 19.54 -14.31
C TYR A 196 9.92 19.86 -13.53
N PHE A 197 10.98 20.19 -14.26
CA PHE A 197 12.28 20.45 -13.69
C PHE A 197 12.93 21.65 -14.37
N ASN A 198 13.38 22.63 -13.60
CA ASN A 198 14.13 23.76 -14.13
C ASN A 198 15.64 23.50 -14.03
N GLU A 199 16.36 23.65 -15.13
CA GLU A 199 17.80 23.41 -15.21
C GLU A 199 18.62 24.18 -14.16
N SER A 200 18.19 25.40 -13.81
CA SER A 200 18.85 26.22 -12.77
C SER A 200 18.81 25.62 -11.38
N TRP A 201 17.91 24.66 -11.12
CA TRP A 201 17.87 23.94 -9.84
C TRP A 201 19.03 22.94 -9.68
N LEU A 202 19.69 22.56 -10.78
CA LEU A 202 20.92 21.74 -10.74
C LEU A 202 22.15 22.61 -10.73
N ASP A 203 22.15 23.62 -11.59
CA ASP A 203 23.25 24.54 -11.73
C ASP A 203 22.72 25.98 -11.79
N PRO A 204 22.73 26.70 -10.65
CA PRO A 204 22.29 28.08 -10.59
C PRO A 204 23.12 29.04 -11.46
N SER A 205 24.27 28.61 -11.99
CA SER A 205 25.13 29.44 -12.85
C SER A 205 24.65 29.53 -14.30
N ILE A 206 23.64 28.75 -14.70
CA ILE A 206 23.11 28.75 -16.07
C ILE A 206 22.32 30.04 -16.31
N GLU A 207 22.82 30.91 -17.18
CA GLU A 207 22.22 32.22 -17.48
C GLU A 207 20.86 32.14 -18.20
N SER A 208 20.56 31.03 -18.86
CA SER A 208 19.33 30.83 -19.64
C SER A 208 18.79 29.41 -19.45
N PRO A 209 18.31 29.08 -18.25
CA PRO A 209 17.95 27.71 -17.91
C PRO A 209 16.73 27.27 -18.71
N LYS A 210 16.78 26.03 -19.19
CA LYS A 210 15.63 25.39 -19.83
C LYS A 210 14.74 24.68 -18.81
N TRP A 211 13.52 24.41 -19.23
CA TRP A 211 12.64 23.51 -18.51
C TRP A 211 12.66 22.13 -19.13
N TYR A 212 12.70 21.12 -18.28
CA TYR A 212 12.48 19.73 -18.65
C TYR A 212 11.13 19.27 -18.12
N LYS A 213 10.37 18.60 -18.98
CA LYS A 213 9.21 17.82 -18.58
C LYS A 213 9.63 16.35 -18.64
N LEU A 214 9.41 15.64 -17.55
CA LEU A 214 9.66 14.21 -17.47
C LEU A 214 8.31 13.50 -17.35
N THR A 215 8.12 12.42 -18.09
CA THR A 215 6.92 11.59 -17.96
C THR A 215 7.29 10.12 -17.91
N GLU A 216 6.58 9.37 -17.08
CA GLU A 216 6.62 7.91 -17.04
C GLU A 216 5.20 7.38 -17.30
N ASN A 217 5.07 6.47 -18.26
CA ASN A 217 3.82 5.80 -18.58
C ASN A 217 4.05 4.29 -18.57
N ASN A 218 3.33 3.60 -17.71
CA ASN A 218 3.51 2.18 -17.47
C ASN A 218 2.20 1.42 -17.74
N LEU A 219 2.31 0.34 -18.49
CA LEU A 219 1.29 -0.70 -18.54
C LEU A 219 1.64 -1.74 -17.49
N ILE A 220 0.72 -1.97 -16.55
CA ILE A 220 0.94 -2.84 -15.39
C ILE A 220 -0.08 -3.97 -15.44
N ASP A 221 0.42 -5.18 -15.63
CA ASP A 221 -0.36 -6.41 -15.54
C ASP A 221 0.13 -7.24 -14.36
N TYR A 222 -0.77 -7.99 -13.75
CA TYR A 222 -0.41 -8.88 -12.65
C TYR A 222 -1.16 -10.21 -12.74
N LEU A 223 -0.47 -11.28 -12.36
CA LEU A 223 -0.99 -12.65 -12.48
C LEU A 223 -0.38 -13.58 -11.44
N ILE A 224 -1.11 -14.64 -11.12
CA ILE A 224 -0.60 -15.79 -10.38
C ILE A 224 -0.12 -16.81 -11.41
N THR A 225 1.16 -17.13 -11.37
CA THR A 225 1.77 -18.13 -12.27
C THR A 225 1.34 -19.55 -11.91
N GLU A 226 1.57 -20.52 -12.82
CA GLU A 226 1.32 -21.95 -12.57
C GLU A 226 2.03 -22.47 -11.31
N ASP A 227 3.21 -21.92 -11.00
CA ASP A 227 3.98 -22.22 -9.78
C ASP A 227 3.44 -21.49 -8.52
N ASN A 228 2.21 -20.97 -8.57
CA ASN A 228 1.56 -20.16 -7.54
C ASN A 228 2.36 -18.92 -7.09
N LYS A 229 3.20 -18.37 -7.97
CA LYS A 229 3.93 -17.11 -7.69
C LYS A 229 3.14 -15.92 -8.20
N PHE A 230 2.91 -14.96 -7.32
CA PHE A 230 2.31 -13.69 -7.69
C PHE A 230 3.36 -12.76 -8.32
N VAL A 231 3.05 -12.22 -9.49
CA VAL A 231 3.96 -11.43 -10.32
C VAL A 231 3.28 -10.16 -10.81
N PHE A 232 4.03 -9.06 -10.85
CA PHE A 232 3.71 -7.86 -11.62
C PHE A 232 4.64 -7.77 -12.84
N ASN A 233 4.06 -7.64 -14.02
CA ASN A 233 4.77 -7.29 -15.26
C ASN A 233 4.49 -5.81 -15.56
N VAL A 234 5.55 -5.05 -15.78
CA VAL A 234 5.49 -3.60 -16.01
C VAL A 234 6.23 -3.29 -17.29
N SER A 235 5.49 -2.88 -18.32
CA SER A 235 6.05 -2.29 -19.53
C SER A 235 6.11 -0.79 -19.33
N LYS A 236 7.32 -0.25 -19.21
CA LYS A 236 7.63 1.09 -18.74
C LYS A 236 8.19 1.94 -19.86
N SER A 237 7.62 3.14 -20.06
CA SER A 237 8.10 4.14 -21.01
C SER A 237 8.43 5.45 -20.32
N LEU A 238 9.70 5.84 -20.37
CA LEU A 238 10.24 7.07 -19.80
C LEU A 238 10.50 8.07 -20.93
N ASN A 239 10.01 9.30 -20.78
CA ASN A 239 10.21 10.35 -21.76
C ASN A 239 10.72 11.63 -21.11
N LYS A 240 11.68 12.29 -21.78
CA LYS A 240 12.17 13.62 -21.42
C LYS A 240 11.89 14.56 -22.56
N PHE A 241 11.26 15.67 -22.22
CA PHE A 241 10.99 16.76 -23.13
C PHE A 241 11.73 18.01 -22.67
N GLU A 242 12.14 18.85 -23.61
CA GLU A 242 12.83 20.10 -23.37
C GLU A 242 11.96 21.27 -23.85
N SER A 243 11.98 22.38 -23.11
CA SER A 243 11.30 23.61 -23.53
C SER A 243 11.98 24.23 -24.76
N LYS A 244 11.15 24.72 -25.70
CA LYS A 244 11.68 25.37 -26.93
C LYS A 244 12.47 26.65 -26.65
N LYS A 245 12.18 27.31 -25.53
CA LYS A 245 12.83 28.57 -25.11
C LYS A 245 13.05 28.56 -23.59
N PRO A 246 14.09 29.25 -23.09
CA PRO A 246 14.23 29.57 -21.68
C PRO A 246 13.03 30.40 -21.18
N SER A 247 12.63 30.18 -19.93
CA SER A 247 11.49 30.88 -19.32
C SER A 247 11.60 30.83 -17.80
N VAL A 248 11.06 31.87 -17.14
CA VAL A 248 10.93 31.90 -15.68
C VAL A 248 9.78 31.00 -15.21
N GLU A 249 8.70 30.94 -15.99
CA GLU A 249 7.55 30.07 -15.71
C GLU A 249 7.62 28.77 -16.51
N ILE A 250 6.93 27.72 -16.05
CA ILE A 250 6.79 26.46 -16.79
C ILE A 250 6.20 26.74 -18.18
N PRO A 251 6.94 26.45 -19.26
CA PRO A 251 6.47 26.68 -20.62
C PRO A 251 5.27 25.79 -20.98
N LYS A 252 4.47 26.21 -21.96
CA LYS A 252 3.40 25.37 -22.50
C LYS A 252 3.90 24.36 -23.54
N ASP A 253 4.97 24.73 -24.25
CA ASP A 253 5.49 23.97 -25.38
C ASP A 253 6.79 23.24 -25.02
N PHE A 254 6.74 21.91 -25.14
CA PHE A 254 7.88 21.03 -24.97
C PHE A 254 8.12 20.20 -26.23
N THR A 255 9.36 19.79 -26.46
CA THR A 255 9.76 18.89 -27.55
C THR A 255 10.40 17.65 -26.96
N LEU A 256 9.96 16.47 -27.39
CA LEU A 256 10.52 15.19 -26.96
C LEU A 256 11.98 15.09 -27.43
N ILE A 257 12.90 14.79 -26.52
CA ILE A 257 14.33 14.68 -26.82
C ILE A 257 14.94 13.32 -26.46
N GLU A 258 14.30 12.56 -25.55
CA GLU A 258 14.79 11.24 -25.15
C GLU A 258 13.62 10.34 -24.73
N THR A 259 13.67 9.08 -25.14
CA THR A 259 12.75 8.01 -24.71
C THR A 259 13.55 6.79 -24.29
N LYS A 260 13.18 6.15 -23.18
CA LYS A 260 13.69 4.84 -22.77
C LYS A 260 12.53 3.91 -22.43
N ASN A 261 12.61 2.67 -22.90
CA ASN A 261 11.60 1.65 -22.64
C ASN A 261 12.20 0.45 -21.91
N TYR A 262 11.43 -0.15 -21.01
CA TYR A 262 11.84 -1.29 -20.20
C TYR A 262 10.67 -2.25 -20.00
N ASP A 263 10.95 -3.56 -20.05
CA ASP A 263 10.02 -4.57 -19.56
C ASP A 263 10.58 -5.18 -18.26
N ILE A 264 9.82 -4.97 -17.18
CA ILE A 264 10.25 -5.26 -15.82
C ILE A 264 9.29 -6.29 -15.21
N LYS A 265 9.85 -7.32 -14.57
CA LYS A 265 9.08 -8.32 -13.83
C LYS A 265 9.42 -8.25 -12.35
N TYR A 266 8.43 -7.94 -11.52
CA TYR A 266 8.52 -8.05 -10.07
C TYR A 266 7.88 -9.36 -9.63
N THR A 267 8.57 -10.11 -8.77
CA THR A 267 8.08 -11.40 -8.29
C THR A 267 7.96 -11.36 -6.77
N TRP A 268 6.83 -11.82 -6.24
CA TRP A 268 6.66 -12.03 -4.81
C TRP A 268 7.64 -13.08 -4.31
N MET A 269 8.35 -12.77 -3.22
CA MET A 269 9.29 -13.69 -2.60
C MET A 269 9.01 -13.82 -1.11
N ASP A 270 8.51 -14.99 -0.69
CA ASP A 270 8.13 -15.26 0.70
C ASP A 270 9.26 -15.00 1.70
N LYS A 271 10.51 -15.32 1.33
CA LYS A 271 11.68 -15.09 2.20
C LYS A 271 11.94 -13.62 2.54
N TYR A 272 11.41 -12.68 1.76
CA TYR A 272 11.53 -11.25 2.00
C TYR A 272 10.18 -10.63 2.35
N ASN A 273 9.07 -11.37 2.18
CA ASN A 273 7.71 -10.85 2.20
C ASN A 273 7.54 -9.57 1.36
N TYR A 274 8.11 -9.57 0.14
CA TYR A 274 8.14 -8.39 -0.72
C TYR A 274 8.19 -8.77 -2.20
N PHE A 275 7.73 -7.87 -3.07
CA PHE A 275 7.92 -7.98 -4.51
C PHE A 275 9.30 -7.47 -4.93
N ILE A 276 10.14 -8.34 -5.49
CA ILE A 276 11.52 -7.98 -5.84
C ILE A 276 11.74 -8.00 -7.35
N LEU A 277 12.64 -7.14 -7.81
CA LEU A 277 13.20 -7.08 -9.16
C LEU A 277 14.23 -8.18 -9.43
N SER A 278 15.02 -8.51 -8.40
CA SER A 278 16.16 -9.40 -8.51
C SER A 278 16.71 -9.77 -7.14
N GLU A 279 17.56 -10.80 -7.10
CA GLU A 279 18.34 -11.12 -5.91
C GLU A 279 19.79 -10.68 -6.07
N GLY A 280 20.41 -10.26 -4.97
CA GLY A 280 21.81 -9.86 -4.95
C GLY A 280 22.54 -10.28 -3.68
N ILE A 281 23.85 -10.11 -3.70
CA ILE A 281 24.75 -10.26 -2.56
C ILE A 281 25.49 -8.95 -2.34
N ILE A 282 25.45 -8.43 -1.11
CA ILE A 282 26.27 -7.30 -0.71
C ILE A 282 27.74 -7.76 -0.65
N LYS A 283 28.62 -7.13 -1.42
CA LYS A 283 30.01 -7.58 -1.58
C LYS A 283 30.81 -7.57 -0.27
N SER A 284 30.59 -6.58 0.59
CA SER A 284 31.33 -6.42 1.85
C SER A 284 30.94 -7.42 2.93
N THR A 285 29.64 -7.74 3.05
CA THR A 285 29.11 -8.60 4.13
C THR A 285 28.76 -10.01 3.66
N GLN A 286 28.73 -10.25 2.34
CA GLN A 286 28.20 -11.46 1.71
C GLN A 286 26.72 -11.74 2.05
N GLU A 287 25.99 -10.72 2.51
CA GLU A 287 24.57 -10.80 2.84
C GLU A 287 23.72 -10.92 1.57
N LYS A 288 22.83 -11.92 1.51
CA LYS A 288 21.82 -12.06 0.44
C LYS A 288 20.65 -11.13 0.68
N VAL A 289 20.26 -10.41 -0.37
CA VAL A 289 19.19 -9.40 -0.33
C VAL A 289 18.29 -9.48 -1.55
N GLY A 290 17.05 -9.01 -1.42
CA GLY A 290 16.17 -8.71 -2.54
C GLY A 290 16.39 -7.27 -2.99
N ILE A 291 16.49 -7.03 -4.29
CA ILE A 291 16.49 -5.68 -4.88
C ILE A 291 15.03 -5.35 -5.20
N ILE A 292 14.51 -4.28 -4.61
CA ILE A 292 13.11 -3.85 -4.77
C ILE A 292 12.98 -2.63 -5.67
N GLU A 293 14.06 -1.87 -5.86
CA GLU A 293 14.11 -0.71 -6.75
C GLU A 293 15.52 -0.55 -7.36
N ASP A 294 15.57 -0.10 -8.62
CA ASP A 294 16.78 0.31 -9.33
C ASP A 294 16.56 1.72 -9.86
N SER A 295 17.24 2.72 -9.29
CA SER A 295 17.00 4.13 -9.59
C SER A 295 17.30 4.50 -11.05
N ARG A 296 18.05 3.68 -11.77
CA ARG A 296 18.31 3.84 -13.21
C ARG A 296 17.10 3.55 -14.07
N LEU A 297 16.08 2.93 -13.49
CA LEU A 297 14.79 2.67 -14.11
C LEU A 297 13.78 3.76 -13.77
N ASN A 298 14.11 4.77 -12.97
CA ASN A 298 13.21 5.88 -12.63
C ASN A 298 13.34 7.01 -13.66
N VAL A 299 12.30 7.83 -13.82
CA VAL A 299 12.29 8.89 -14.84
C VAL A 299 13.36 9.97 -14.60
N GLU A 300 13.71 10.21 -13.34
CA GLU A 300 14.77 11.14 -12.94
C GLU A 300 16.15 10.73 -13.49
N SER A 301 16.35 9.46 -13.86
CA SER A 301 17.58 9.00 -14.52
C SER A 301 17.82 9.70 -15.86
N LEU A 302 16.77 10.23 -16.52
CA LEU A 302 16.89 11.00 -17.77
C LEU A 302 17.54 12.39 -17.57
N LEU A 303 17.64 12.86 -16.33
CA LEU A 303 18.37 14.09 -15.98
C LEU A 303 19.84 13.84 -15.63
N ASN A 304 20.31 12.59 -15.71
CA ASN A 304 21.68 12.18 -15.35
C ASN A 304 22.08 12.60 -13.93
N PHE A 305 21.16 12.51 -12.97
CA PHE A 305 21.50 12.73 -11.56
C PHE A 305 22.57 11.75 -11.10
N SER A 306 23.57 12.26 -10.38
CA SER A 306 24.86 11.61 -10.14
C SER A 306 24.85 10.44 -9.15
N ASN A 307 23.69 10.04 -8.62
CA ASN A 307 23.61 9.05 -7.54
C ASN A 307 22.67 7.91 -7.89
N GLU A 308 23.16 6.98 -8.73
CA GLU A 308 22.51 5.69 -8.94
C GLU A 308 22.50 4.87 -7.63
N TYR A 309 21.38 4.19 -7.36
CA TYR A 309 21.23 3.34 -6.20
C TYR A 309 20.30 2.16 -6.44
N PHE A 310 20.47 1.14 -5.61
CA PHE A 310 19.47 0.10 -5.37
C PHE A 310 18.79 0.33 -4.03
N LYS A 311 17.47 0.17 -4.01
CA LYS A 311 16.73 -0.07 -2.76
C LYS A 311 16.66 -1.57 -2.57
N ILE A 312 17.11 -2.05 -1.42
CA ILE A 312 17.21 -3.47 -1.10
C ILE A 312 16.46 -3.80 0.18
N ILE A 313 16.04 -5.07 0.29
CA ILE A 313 15.40 -5.63 1.48
C ILE A 313 16.15 -6.90 1.91
N ASP A 314 16.39 -7.05 3.21
CA ASP A 314 16.93 -8.29 3.77
C ASP A 314 15.83 -9.26 4.22
N LYS A 315 16.23 -10.46 4.67
CA LYS A 315 15.31 -11.49 5.16
C LYS A 315 14.52 -11.11 6.42
N ASN A 316 14.93 -10.04 7.11
CA ASN A 316 14.24 -9.53 8.30
C ASN A 316 13.30 -8.37 7.95
N GLY A 317 13.14 -8.05 6.65
CA GLY A 317 12.30 -6.96 6.17
C GLY A 317 12.93 -5.57 6.27
N LYS A 318 14.23 -5.45 6.60
CA LYS A 318 14.87 -4.13 6.70
C LYS A 318 15.25 -3.61 5.33
N ILE A 319 14.67 -2.47 4.96
CA ILE A 319 14.94 -1.77 3.71
C ILE A 319 16.14 -0.83 3.86
N ARG A 320 17.04 -0.83 2.87
CA ARG A 320 18.25 0.00 2.81
C ARG A 320 18.53 0.49 1.40
N ILE A 321 19.23 1.62 1.26
CA ILE A 321 19.76 2.13 -0.01
C ILE A 321 21.24 1.78 -0.11
N ILE A 322 21.69 1.35 -1.29
CA ILE A 322 23.08 0.97 -1.53
C ILE A 322 23.49 1.27 -2.96
N LYS A 323 24.76 1.65 -3.17
CA LYS A 323 25.32 1.87 -4.51
C LYS A 323 25.33 0.57 -5.32
N PRO A 324 25.05 0.61 -6.63
CA PRO A 324 25.00 -0.60 -7.47
C PRO A 324 26.31 -1.40 -7.45
N ASP A 325 27.46 -0.72 -7.43
CA ASP A 325 28.78 -1.35 -7.40
C ASP A 325 29.04 -2.20 -6.17
N ASN A 326 28.29 -2.00 -5.08
CA ASN A 326 28.43 -2.78 -3.85
C ASN A 326 27.60 -4.07 -3.86
N ILE A 327 26.84 -4.33 -4.93
CA ILE A 327 26.02 -5.54 -5.06
C ILE A 327 26.49 -6.40 -6.22
N LYS A 328 26.58 -7.71 -5.98
CA LYS A 328 26.65 -8.74 -7.03
C LYS A 328 25.25 -9.28 -7.28
N ILE A 329 24.69 -9.02 -8.46
CA ILE A 329 23.38 -9.55 -8.86
C ILE A 329 23.49 -11.06 -9.10
N LEU A 330 22.55 -11.83 -8.56
CA LEU A 330 22.47 -13.28 -8.73
C LEU A 330 21.53 -13.68 -9.86
N ASN A 331 20.31 -13.13 -9.86
CA ASN A 331 19.26 -13.40 -10.84
C ASN A 331 18.67 -12.06 -11.29
N ARG A 332 18.62 -11.79 -12.59
CA ARG A 332 18.00 -10.57 -13.15
C ARG A 332 16.69 -10.94 -13.83
N TYR A 333 15.57 -10.36 -13.40
CA TYR A 333 14.26 -10.56 -14.02
C TYR A 333 13.86 -9.40 -14.95
N ILE A 334 14.84 -8.77 -15.61
CA ILE A 334 14.60 -7.75 -16.64
C ILE A 334 14.55 -8.44 -18.01
N LEU A 335 13.41 -8.35 -18.69
CA LEU A 335 13.18 -8.97 -19.99
C LEU A 335 13.58 -7.98 -21.10
N LYS A 336 14.87 -7.94 -21.46
CA LYS A 336 15.45 -7.24 -22.63
C LYS A 336 15.23 -5.71 -22.75
N LYS A 337 16.27 -5.03 -23.25
CA LYS A 337 16.17 -3.73 -23.94
C LYS A 337 15.45 -3.99 -25.28
N SER A 338 14.24 -3.47 -25.49
CA SER A 338 13.62 -3.46 -26.81
C SER A 338 14.09 -2.22 -27.57
N GLY A 339 15.07 -2.42 -28.46
CA GLY A 339 15.39 -1.55 -29.60
C GLY A 339 16.10 -0.23 -29.30
N GLU A 340 17.37 -0.16 -29.70
CA GLU A 340 17.90 1.02 -30.43
C GLU A 340 17.52 0.88 -31.92
#